data_AF-A0A348USX9-F1
#
_entry.id   AF-A0A348USX9-F1
#
_cell.length_a   1.000
_cell.length_b   1.000
_cell.length_c   1.000
_cell.angle_alpha   90.00
_cell.angle_beta   90.00
_cell.angle_gamma   90.00
#
_symmetry.space_group_name_H-M   'P 1'
#
loop_
_entity.id
_entity.type
_entity.pdbx_description
1 polymer ?
#
loop_
_entity_poly.entity_id
_entity_poly.type
_entity_poly.pdbx_seq_one_letter_code
_entity_poly.pdbx_strand_id
1 'polypeptide(L)'
;MTGGSKIRYTTQLQAGLGLIEETKSLLSIYKPGMTVSELYYAALESGLFPMVSARRLKNIIGECFSPRYLKTDSARFLKPISQNAPAHVFNQHLFVFTALANQILFNFIIEIYWNRYPGGRDMLSIDDARDFVSQAVNEGKTQKPWSETTIRRVSSYLIGCCADYGMLSSKRSPVRQIQSIRLEEYTLLFFSYWLHFQQMGDNRIIKHNLWQLFGLTPDDVREELKRISKKDWLIVQSAADVTRISWRFNSLEEVVDVITES
;
A
#
# COMPACT_ATOMS: atom_id res chain seq x y z
N MET A 1 2.63 19.74 20.71
CA MET A 1 3.94 20.09 20.12
C MET A 1 4.73 18.80 19.96
N THR A 2 4.82 18.29 18.73
CA THR A 2 5.69 17.18 18.38
C THR A 2 6.59 17.68 17.26
N GLY A 3 7.90 17.69 17.49
CA GLY A 3 8.89 17.95 16.45
C GLY A 3 8.75 16.87 15.38
N GLY A 4 7.95 17.14 14.37
CA GLY A 4 7.73 16.23 13.25
C GLY A 4 9.03 16.10 12.48
N SER A 5 9.73 14.99 12.67
CA SER A 5 10.77 14.58 11.74
C SER A 5 10.13 14.60 10.34
N LYS A 6 10.55 15.54 9.50
CA LYS A 6 10.06 15.67 8.12
C LYS A 6 10.37 14.33 7.43
N ILE A 7 9.35 13.50 7.19
CA ILE A 7 9.53 12.20 6.55
C ILE A 7 10.19 12.45 5.20
N ARG A 8 11.39 11.90 5.02
CA ARG A 8 12.19 12.12 3.80
C ARG A 8 12.02 10.96 2.84
N TYR A 9 12.01 11.27 1.56
CA TYR A 9 12.00 10.26 0.51
C TYR A 9 13.32 9.48 0.50
N THR A 10 13.20 8.17 0.28
CA THR A 10 14.32 7.23 0.19
C THR A 10 14.34 6.58 -1.19
N THR A 11 15.45 5.94 -1.52
CA THR A 11 15.59 5.15 -2.75
C THR A 11 15.03 3.73 -2.61
N GLN A 12 14.35 3.41 -1.51
CA GLN A 12 13.95 2.04 -1.16
C GLN A 12 13.01 1.42 -2.19
N LEU A 13 12.13 2.21 -2.82
CA LEU A 13 11.27 1.74 -3.91
C LEU A 13 12.08 1.09 -5.05
N GLN A 14 13.33 1.49 -5.28
CA GLN A 14 14.20 0.88 -6.30
C GLN A 14 14.60 -0.56 -5.99
N ALA A 15 14.43 -1.02 -4.75
CA ALA A 15 14.69 -2.40 -4.36
C ALA A 15 13.60 -3.36 -4.88
N GLY A 16 12.41 -2.88 -5.24
CA GLY A 16 11.36 -3.72 -5.79
C GLY A 16 10.05 -2.96 -6.02
N LEU A 17 9.38 -3.30 -7.12
CA LEU A 17 8.05 -2.78 -7.47
C LEU A 17 6.97 -3.43 -6.58
N GLY A 18 5.85 -3.90 -7.17
CA GLY A 18 4.77 -4.57 -6.45
C GLY A 18 5.18 -5.92 -5.86
N LEU A 19 6.00 -6.70 -6.57
CA LEU A 19 6.50 -8.02 -6.14
C LEU A 19 5.39 -8.95 -5.63
N ILE A 20 4.25 -8.99 -6.33
CA ILE A 20 3.03 -9.68 -5.86
C ILE A 20 3.29 -11.18 -5.69
N GLU A 21 3.86 -11.83 -6.71
CA GLU A 21 4.14 -13.28 -6.68
C GLU A 21 5.23 -13.63 -5.66
N GLU A 22 6.31 -12.85 -5.59
CA GLU A 22 7.35 -13.09 -4.58
C GLU A 22 6.81 -12.88 -3.17
N THR A 23 5.94 -11.89 -2.96
CA THR A 23 5.28 -11.65 -1.67
C THR A 23 4.38 -12.83 -1.31
N LYS A 24 3.59 -13.36 -2.25
CA LYS A 24 2.75 -14.54 -2.01
C LYS A 24 3.59 -15.76 -1.63
N SER A 25 4.68 -16.02 -2.33
CA SER A 25 5.62 -17.09 -2.01
C SER A 25 6.24 -16.90 -0.61
N LEU A 26 6.68 -15.69 -0.26
CA LEU A 26 7.21 -15.39 1.07
C LEU A 26 6.17 -15.56 2.18
N LEU A 27 4.91 -15.15 1.95
CA LEU A 27 3.82 -15.33 2.91
C LEU A 27 3.53 -16.81 3.17
N SER A 28 3.64 -17.68 2.17
CA SER A 28 3.36 -19.11 2.33
C SER A 28 4.29 -19.77 3.37
N ILE A 29 5.57 -19.36 3.40
CA ILE A 29 6.59 -19.87 4.32
C ILE A 29 6.71 -19.05 5.61
N TYR A 30 6.19 -17.83 5.63
CA TYR A 30 6.24 -16.95 6.80
C TYR A 30 5.52 -17.56 7.99
N LYS A 31 6.12 -17.40 9.18
CA LYS A 31 5.51 -17.67 10.48
C LYS A 31 5.55 -16.39 11.33
N PRO A 32 4.51 -16.11 12.14
CA PRO A 32 4.50 -14.95 13.03
C PRO A 32 5.78 -14.85 13.86
N GLY A 33 6.35 -13.65 13.94
CA GLY A 33 7.58 -13.38 14.68
C GLY A 33 8.90 -13.62 13.92
N MET A 34 8.87 -14.18 12.70
CA MET A 34 10.10 -14.36 11.91
C MET A 34 10.82 -13.02 11.63
N THR A 35 12.12 -13.01 11.87
CA THR A 35 13.05 -11.96 11.47
C THR A 35 13.35 -12.01 9.97
N VAL A 36 13.97 -10.94 9.45
CA VAL A 36 14.48 -10.89 8.07
C VAL A 36 15.42 -12.06 7.77
N SER A 37 16.30 -12.40 8.72
CA SER A 37 17.26 -13.49 8.57
C SER A 37 16.57 -14.84 8.52
N GLU A 38 15.65 -15.12 9.46
CA GLU A 38 14.92 -16.39 9.51
C GLU A 38 14.06 -16.59 8.26
N LEU A 39 13.35 -15.55 7.80
CA LEU A 39 12.58 -15.63 6.57
C LEU A 39 13.47 -15.83 5.34
N TYR A 40 14.68 -15.24 5.33
CA TYR A 40 15.66 -15.46 4.25
C TYR A 40 16.17 -16.91 4.21
N TYR A 41 16.52 -17.50 5.36
CA TYR A 41 16.93 -18.90 5.43
C TYR A 41 15.79 -19.83 5.01
N ALA A 42 14.58 -19.62 5.52
CA ALA A 42 13.41 -20.39 5.12
C ALA A 42 13.14 -20.28 3.60
N ALA A 43 13.32 -19.09 3.01
CA ALA A 43 13.13 -18.89 1.58
C ALA A 43 14.17 -19.63 0.73
N LEU A 44 15.43 -19.69 1.17
CA LEU A 44 16.49 -20.47 0.49
C LEU A 44 16.20 -21.97 0.55
N GLU A 45 15.75 -22.48 1.71
CA GLU A 45 15.45 -23.90 1.91
C GLU A 45 14.16 -24.35 1.20
N SER A 46 13.22 -23.42 0.98
CA SER A 46 11.91 -23.73 0.40
C SER A 46 11.93 -24.18 -1.07
N GLY A 47 12.96 -23.82 -1.83
CA GLY A 47 13.00 -24.02 -3.28
C GLY A 47 12.01 -23.17 -4.10
N LEU A 48 11.27 -22.24 -3.48
CA LEU A 48 10.22 -21.43 -4.12
C LEU A 48 10.75 -20.29 -5.02
N PHE A 49 12.06 -20.03 -4.99
CA PHE A 49 12.68 -18.90 -5.69
C PHE A 49 13.80 -19.34 -6.66
N PRO A 50 13.57 -20.31 -7.57
CA PRO A 50 14.63 -20.90 -8.39
C PRO A 50 15.28 -19.90 -9.37
N MET A 51 14.55 -18.85 -9.76
CA MET A 51 15.02 -17.83 -10.70
C MET A 51 15.56 -16.56 -10.00
N VAL A 52 15.61 -16.54 -8.66
CA VAL A 52 16.05 -15.39 -7.89
C VAL A 52 17.37 -15.73 -7.21
N SER A 53 18.42 -14.97 -7.53
CA SER A 53 19.71 -15.17 -6.86
C SER A 53 19.60 -14.92 -5.35
N ALA A 54 20.41 -15.61 -4.55
CA ALA A 54 20.44 -15.43 -3.09
C ALA A 54 20.59 -13.96 -2.67
N ARG A 55 21.46 -13.20 -3.36
CA ARG A 55 21.61 -11.76 -3.15
C ARG A 55 20.32 -10.99 -3.44
N ARG A 56 19.63 -11.30 -4.55
CA ARG A 56 18.37 -10.64 -4.90
C ARG A 56 17.27 -10.96 -3.89
N LEU A 57 17.18 -12.22 -3.45
CA LEU A 57 16.22 -12.66 -2.44
C LEU A 57 16.43 -11.94 -1.11
N LYS A 58 17.69 -11.82 -0.66
CA LYS A 58 18.03 -11.02 0.53
C LYS A 58 17.56 -9.57 0.41
N ASN A 59 17.75 -8.95 -0.76
CA ASN A 59 17.27 -7.58 -1.01
C ASN A 59 15.74 -7.50 -1.04
N ILE A 60 15.03 -8.46 -1.65
CA ILE A 60 13.57 -8.50 -1.65
C ILE A 60 13.04 -8.57 -0.21
N ILE A 61 13.60 -9.45 0.62
CA ILE A 61 13.14 -9.62 1.99
C ILE A 61 13.48 -8.40 2.84
N GLY A 62 14.74 -7.94 2.82
CA GLY A 62 15.21 -6.85 3.66
C GLY A 62 14.69 -5.46 3.28
N GLU A 63 14.57 -5.17 1.97
CA GLU A 63 14.25 -3.83 1.48
C GLU A 63 12.80 -3.69 0.97
N CYS A 64 12.08 -4.80 0.76
CA CYS A 64 10.69 -4.77 0.31
C CYS A 64 9.76 -5.43 1.33
N PHE A 65 9.89 -6.74 1.56
CA PHE A 65 8.95 -7.49 2.39
C PHE A 65 8.94 -7.00 3.84
N SER A 66 10.13 -6.82 4.43
CA SER A 66 10.29 -6.39 5.82
C SER A 66 9.67 -5.01 6.11
N PRO A 67 10.04 -3.92 5.40
CA PRO A 67 9.47 -2.61 5.67
C PRO A 67 7.98 -2.53 5.38
N ARG A 68 7.44 -3.36 4.46
CA ARG A 68 6.02 -3.36 4.09
C ARG A 68 5.16 -4.16 5.07
N TYR A 69 5.64 -5.33 5.52
CA TYR A 69 4.78 -6.32 6.18
C TYR A 69 5.31 -6.84 7.52
N LEU A 70 6.62 -6.89 7.74
CA LEU A 70 7.16 -7.35 9.03
C LEU A 70 7.12 -6.24 10.09
N LYS A 71 7.51 -5.01 9.72
CA LYS A 71 7.54 -3.88 10.67
C LYS A 71 6.16 -3.46 11.17
N THR A 72 5.13 -3.71 10.37
CA THR A 72 3.72 -3.43 10.68
C THR A 72 2.99 -4.65 11.25
N ASP A 73 3.71 -5.77 11.41
CA ASP A 73 3.16 -7.08 11.77
C ASP A 73 2.00 -7.54 10.87
N SER A 74 1.89 -6.99 9.66
CA SER A 74 0.77 -7.27 8.76
C SER A 74 0.91 -8.60 8.01
N ALA A 75 2.13 -9.14 7.90
CA ALA A 75 2.39 -10.42 7.23
C ALA A 75 1.53 -11.57 7.77
N ARG A 76 1.23 -11.58 9.07
CA ARG A 76 0.40 -12.62 9.70
C ARG A 76 -1.06 -12.59 9.22
N PHE A 77 -1.59 -11.41 8.91
CA PHE A 77 -2.94 -11.22 8.36
C PHE A 77 -2.96 -11.40 6.84
N LEU A 78 -1.91 -10.98 6.15
CA LEU A 78 -1.81 -11.11 4.70
C LEU A 78 -1.66 -12.56 4.25
N LYS A 79 -1.10 -13.44 5.08
CA LYS A 79 -0.94 -14.86 4.77
C LYS A 79 -2.28 -15.55 4.47
N PRO A 80 -3.26 -15.60 5.38
CA PRO A 80 -4.57 -16.19 5.10
C PRO A 80 -5.32 -15.45 3.98
N ILE A 81 -5.25 -14.11 3.91
CA ILE A 81 -5.84 -13.34 2.80
C ILE A 81 -5.25 -13.79 1.45
N SER A 82 -3.94 -14.02 1.35
CA SER A 82 -3.28 -14.45 0.12
C SER A 82 -3.68 -15.85 -0.35
N GLN A 83 -4.19 -16.68 0.56
CA GLN A 83 -4.55 -18.07 0.32
C GLN A 83 -6.03 -18.21 -0.04
N ASN A 84 -6.90 -17.43 0.62
CA ASN A 84 -8.34 -17.68 0.62
C ASN A 84 -9.18 -16.53 0.05
N ALA A 85 -8.66 -15.29 0.01
CA ALA A 85 -9.42 -14.14 -0.50
C ALA A 85 -9.24 -13.96 -2.02
N PRO A 86 -10.17 -13.26 -2.70
CA PRO A 86 -10.01 -12.89 -4.10
C PRO A 86 -8.72 -12.09 -4.36
N ALA A 87 -8.06 -12.35 -5.50
CA ALA A 87 -6.77 -11.74 -5.83
C ALA A 87 -6.80 -10.20 -5.83
N HIS A 88 -7.91 -9.58 -6.23
CA HIS A 88 -8.05 -8.12 -6.24
C HIS A 88 -8.04 -7.53 -4.82
N VAL A 89 -8.68 -8.20 -3.85
CA VAL A 89 -8.64 -7.81 -2.43
C VAL A 89 -7.21 -7.94 -1.91
N PHE A 90 -6.55 -9.08 -2.13
CA PHE A 90 -5.16 -9.27 -1.72
C PHE A 90 -4.23 -8.21 -2.32
N ASN A 91 -4.36 -7.93 -3.61
CA ASN A 91 -3.56 -6.94 -4.32
C ASN A 91 -3.74 -5.52 -3.76
N GLN A 92 -4.96 -5.14 -3.35
CA GLN A 92 -5.19 -3.84 -2.70
C GLN A 92 -4.54 -3.74 -1.32
N HIS A 93 -4.48 -4.84 -0.55
CA HIS A 93 -3.75 -4.85 0.71
C HIS A 93 -2.24 -4.66 0.47
N LEU A 94 -1.66 -5.37 -0.50
CA LEU A 94 -0.26 -5.20 -0.88
C LEU A 94 0.03 -3.78 -1.36
N PHE A 95 -0.89 -3.19 -2.15
CA PHE A 95 -0.81 -1.82 -2.63
C PHE A 95 -0.72 -0.83 -1.48
N VAL A 96 -1.67 -0.86 -0.53
CA VAL A 96 -1.71 0.07 0.59
C VAL A 96 -0.47 -0.05 1.46
N PHE A 97 -0.07 -1.26 1.85
CA PHE A 97 1.15 -1.46 2.64
C PHE A 97 2.43 -1.04 1.90
N THR A 98 2.48 -1.23 0.58
CA THR A 98 3.61 -0.75 -0.24
C THR A 98 3.67 0.77 -0.28
N ALA A 99 2.55 1.46 -0.44
CA ALA A 99 2.48 2.92 -0.41
C ALA A 99 2.82 3.48 1.00
N LEU A 100 2.29 2.88 2.07
CA LEU A 100 2.61 3.30 3.45
C LEU A 100 4.10 3.13 3.78
N ALA A 101 4.75 2.08 3.27
CA ALA A 101 6.19 1.90 3.44
C ALA A 101 7.05 2.84 2.56
N ASN A 102 6.46 3.43 1.50
CA ASN A 102 7.17 4.26 0.52
C ASN A 102 6.48 5.61 0.34
N GLN A 103 6.82 6.60 1.18
CA GLN A 103 6.19 7.93 1.16
C GLN A 103 6.24 8.62 -0.22
N ILE A 104 7.30 8.40 -1.00
CA ILE A 104 7.40 8.95 -2.35
C ILE A 104 6.35 8.36 -3.31
N LEU A 105 6.04 7.06 -3.17
CA LEU A 105 4.97 6.41 -3.92
C LEU A 105 3.61 6.93 -3.47
N PHE A 106 3.41 7.01 -2.15
CA PHE A 106 2.19 7.57 -1.56
C PHE A 106 1.89 8.95 -2.12
N ASN A 107 2.87 9.87 -2.01
CA ASN A 107 2.72 11.26 -2.44
C ASN A 107 2.57 11.37 -3.96
N PHE A 108 3.29 10.54 -4.74
CA PHE A 108 3.12 10.51 -6.19
C PHE A 108 1.68 10.14 -6.59
N ILE A 109 1.07 9.17 -5.90
CA ILE A 109 -0.31 8.76 -6.18
C ILE A 109 -1.29 9.91 -5.90
N ILE A 110 -1.18 10.54 -4.72
CA ILE A 110 -2.13 11.59 -4.33
C ILE A 110 -1.90 12.90 -5.10
N GLU A 111 -0.66 13.28 -5.40
CA GLU A 111 -0.32 14.57 -6.01
C GLU A 111 -0.30 14.53 -7.54
N ILE A 112 -0.02 13.37 -8.15
CA ILE A 112 0.13 13.27 -9.61
C ILE A 112 -0.97 12.42 -10.23
N TYR A 113 -1.15 11.19 -9.76
CA TYR A 113 -2.13 10.28 -10.36
C TYR A 113 -3.56 10.81 -10.19
N TRP A 114 -3.98 11.12 -8.96
CA TRP A 114 -5.36 11.59 -8.70
C TRP A 114 -5.63 12.99 -9.21
N ASN A 115 -4.61 13.83 -9.40
CA ASN A 115 -4.79 15.15 -10.02
C ASN A 115 -4.98 15.09 -11.55
N ARG A 116 -4.58 13.99 -12.20
CA ARG A 116 -4.76 13.77 -13.64
C ARG A 116 -6.12 13.15 -13.98
N TYR A 117 -6.63 12.32 -13.07
CA TYR A 117 -7.86 11.55 -13.25
C TYR A 117 -9.13 12.39 -13.55
N PRO A 118 -9.40 13.54 -12.88
CA PRO A 118 -10.61 14.34 -13.12
C PRO A 118 -10.58 15.16 -14.43
N GLY A 119 -9.39 15.34 -15.04
CA GLY A 119 -9.20 16.28 -16.15
C GLY A 119 -9.45 15.69 -17.54
N GLY A 120 -9.97 14.46 -17.67
CA GLY A 120 -10.05 13.74 -18.94
C GLY A 120 -8.68 13.42 -19.57
N ARG A 121 -7.60 13.62 -18.81
CA ARG A 121 -6.25 13.20 -19.17
C ARG A 121 -6.07 11.78 -18.70
N ASP A 122 -6.44 10.85 -19.56
CA ASP A 122 -6.38 9.42 -19.28
C ASP A 122 -4.95 8.86 -19.36
N MET A 123 -3.93 9.72 -19.28
CA MET A 123 -2.54 9.37 -19.58
C MET A 123 -1.59 9.96 -18.54
N LEU A 124 -0.63 9.12 -18.12
CA LEU A 124 0.45 9.50 -17.23
C LEU A 124 1.78 9.09 -17.87
N SER A 125 2.71 10.04 -17.96
CA SER A 125 4.01 9.85 -18.61
C SER A 125 5.14 9.62 -17.59
N ILE A 126 6.24 9.05 -18.07
CA ILE A 126 7.47 8.94 -17.30
C ILE A 126 8.06 10.31 -16.95
N ASP A 127 7.84 11.32 -17.79
CA ASP A 127 8.34 12.67 -17.55
C ASP A 127 7.59 13.34 -16.39
N ASP A 128 6.29 13.06 -16.22
CA ASP A 128 5.54 13.50 -15.03
C ASP A 128 6.13 12.96 -13.73
N ALA A 129 6.55 11.69 -13.75
CA ALA A 129 7.23 11.09 -12.61
C ALA A 129 8.62 11.70 -12.40
N ARG A 130 9.35 12.02 -13.47
CA ARG A 130 10.67 12.68 -13.38
C ARG A 130 10.55 14.09 -12.82
N ASP A 131 9.57 14.86 -13.26
CA ASP A 131 9.33 16.22 -12.80
C ASP A 131 8.98 16.22 -11.31
N PHE A 132 8.08 15.32 -10.89
CA PHE A 132 7.75 15.12 -9.48
C PHE A 132 8.97 14.78 -8.62
N VAL A 133 9.78 13.80 -9.06
CA VAL A 133 10.98 13.38 -8.31
C VAL A 133 12.03 14.50 -8.26
N SER A 134 12.25 15.19 -9.38
CA SER A 134 13.23 16.28 -9.47
C SER A 134 12.83 17.47 -8.61
N GLN A 135 11.56 17.86 -8.65
CA GLN A 135 11.01 18.91 -7.79
C GLN A 135 11.18 18.53 -6.31
N ALA A 136 10.87 17.28 -5.93
CA ALA A 136 11.03 16.84 -4.55
C ALA A 136 12.50 16.88 -4.07
N VAL A 137 13.46 16.55 -4.95
CA VAL A 137 14.89 16.69 -4.65
C VAL A 137 15.25 18.17 -4.45
N ASN A 138 14.79 19.06 -5.33
CA ASN A 138 15.05 20.50 -5.25
C ASN A 138 14.43 21.15 -4.01
N GLU A 139 13.27 20.68 -3.56
CA GLU A 139 12.59 21.12 -2.33
C GLU A 139 13.20 20.54 -1.03
N GLY A 140 14.27 19.73 -1.14
CA GLY A 140 14.92 19.11 0.00
C GLY A 140 14.06 18.05 0.70
N LYS A 141 13.16 17.37 -0.02
CA LYS A 141 12.37 16.24 0.51
C LYS A 141 13.19 14.95 0.63
N THR A 142 14.45 14.92 0.17
CA THR A 142 15.37 13.79 0.30
C THR A 142 16.45 14.02 1.37
N GLN A 143 17.11 12.95 1.84
CA GLN A 143 18.24 13.09 2.77
C GLN A 143 19.45 13.78 2.15
N LYS A 144 19.76 13.42 0.90
CA LYS A 144 20.83 13.98 0.08
C LYS A 144 20.28 14.23 -1.32
N PRO A 145 20.83 15.20 -2.07
CA PRO A 145 20.54 15.33 -3.50
C PRO A 145 20.76 13.99 -4.22
N TRP A 146 19.84 13.64 -5.10
CA TRP A 146 19.93 12.41 -5.90
C TRP A 146 20.59 12.71 -7.24
N SER A 147 21.39 11.76 -7.74
CA SER A 147 21.95 11.85 -9.09
C SER A 147 20.85 11.69 -10.14
N GLU A 148 21.10 12.19 -11.36
CA GLU A 148 20.20 12.04 -12.50
C GLU A 148 19.81 10.58 -12.76
N THR A 149 20.76 9.65 -12.65
CA THR A 149 20.50 8.20 -12.75
C THR A 149 19.54 7.72 -11.66
N THR A 150 19.67 8.22 -10.44
CA THR A 150 18.78 7.87 -9.32
C THR A 150 17.38 8.40 -9.56
N ILE A 151 17.24 9.65 -10.00
CA ILE A 151 15.96 10.27 -10.36
C ILE A 151 15.26 9.43 -11.44
N ARG A 152 15.96 9.11 -12.53
CA ARG A 152 15.42 8.28 -13.63
C ARG A 152 14.96 6.91 -13.16
N ARG A 153 15.72 6.27 -12.27
CA ARG A 153 15.37 4.95 -11.70
C ARG A 153 14.13 5.07 -10.82
N VAL A 154 14.11 5.95 -9.83
CA VAL A 154 12.94 6.14 -8.96
C VAL A 154 11.68 6.43 -9.77
N SER A 155 11.77 7.32 -10.77
CA SER A 155 10.66 7.67 -11.65
C SER A 155 10.10 6.45 -12.38
N SER A 156 10.98 5.63 -12.96
CA SER A 156 10.57 4.38 -13.62
C SER A 156 9.89 3.40 -12.65
N TYR A 157 10.35 3.36 -11.39
CA TYR A 157 9.78 2.49 -10.37
C TYR A 157 8.43 2.98 -9.86
N LEU A 158 8.18 4.30 -9.80
CA LEU A 158 6.85 4.85 -9.52
C LEU A 158 5.85 4.39 -10.57
N ILE A 159 6.17 4.58 -11.85
CA ILE A 159 5.34 4.14 -12.98
C ILE A 159 5.12 2.62 -12.96
N GLY A 160 6.18 1.85 -12.74
CA GLY A 160 6.11 0.40 -12.66
C GLY A 160 5.20 -0.08 -11.53
N CYS A 161 5.32 0.52 -10.34
CA CYS A 161 4.52 0.14 -9.18
C CYS A 161 3.03 0.46 -9.38
N CYS A 162 2.71 1.62 -9.97
CA CYS A 162 1.34 1.95 -10.34
C CYS A 162 0.77 0.96 -11.37
N ALA A 163 1.59 0.48 -12.32
CA ALA A 163 1.15 -0.53 -13.28
C ALA A 163 0.94 -1.92 -12.62
N ASP A 164 1.83 -2.32 -11.71
CA ASP A 164 1.72 -3.59 -10.98
C ASP A 164 0.42 -3.67 -10.15
N TYR A 165 -0.06 -2.52 -9.63
CA TYR A 165 -1.29 -2.43 -8.86
C TYR A 165 -2.52 -1.99 -9.68
N GLY A 166 -2.44 -2.05 -11.01
CA GLY A 166 -3.59 -1.80 -11.89
C GLY A 166 -4.07 -0.34 -11.93
N MET A 167 -3.23 0.61 -11.51
CA MET A 167 -3.50 2.04 -11.65
C MET A 167 -3.09 2.56 -13.03
N LEU A 168 -2.14 1.89 -13.70
CA LEU A 168 -1.70 2.21 -15.06
C LEU A 168 -1.77 0.97 -15.94
N SER A 169 -1.97 1.17 -17.25
CA SER A 169 -1.94 0.08 -18.22
C SER A 169 -0.65 -0.74 -18.12
N SER A 170 -0.77 -2.07 -18.14
CA SER A 170 0.35 -3.00 -18.00
C SER A 170 1.38 -2.90 -19.13
N LYS A 171 0.96 -2.52 -20.34
CA LYS A 171 1.83 -2.32 -21.50
C LYS A 171 2.90 -1.28 -21.19
N ARG A 172 4.18 -1.69 -21.28
CA ARG A 172 5.31 -0.79 -21.08
C ARG A 172 5.36 0.25 -22.20
N SER A 173 5.26 1.51 -21.82
CA SER A 173 5.30 2.67 -22.70
C SER A 173 5.77 3.89 -21.90
N PRO A 174 6.44 4.88 -22.53
CA PRO A 174 6.75 6.17 -21.90
C PRO A 174 5.51 6.91 -21.40
N VAL A 175 4.35 6.65 -22.02
CA VAL A 175 3.05 7.18 -21.61
C VAL A 175 2.09 6.02 -21.43
N ARG A 176 1.45 5.92 -20.28
CA ARG A 176 0.54 4.83 -19.92
C ARG A 176 -0.85 5.35 -19.64
N GLN A 177 -1.85 4.55 -19.99
CA GLN A 177 -3.24 4.89 -19.71
C GLN A 177 -3.52 4.75 -18.21
N ILE A 178 -4.19 5.73 -17.63
CA ILE A 178 -4.68 5.70 -16.26
C ILE A 178 -5.87 4.74 -16.21
N GLN A 179 -5.84 3.84 -15.23
CA GLN A 179 -6.91 2.90 -14.93
C GLN A 179 -7.51 3.25 -13.58
N SER A 180 -8.84 3.23 -13.49
CA SER A 180 -9.56 3.50 -12.24
C SER A 180 -9.33 2.37 -11.24
N ILE A 181 -8.87 2.71 -10.03
CA ILE A 181 -8.85 1.80 -8.89
C ILE A 181 -10.02 2.16 -7.96
N ARG A 182 -10.91 1.20 -7.70
CA ARG A 182 -12.03 1.36 -6.76
C ARG A 182 -11.70 0.64 -5.47
N LEU A 183 -11.95 1.28 -4.33
CA LEU A 183 -11.73 0.66 -3.03
C LEU A 183 -12.66 -0.55 -2.86
N GLU A 184 -12.09 -1.71 -2.54
CA GLU A 184 -12.85 -2.90 -2.20
C GLU A 184 -13.39 -2.82 -0.77
N GLU A 185 -14.59 -3.34 -0.54
CA GLU A 185 -15.23 -3.32 0.79
C GLU A 185 -14.43 -4.09 1.85
N TYR A 186 -13.79 -5.20 1.48
CA TYR A 186 -12.94 -5.98 2.37
C TYR A 186 -11.63 -5.26 2.71
N THR A 187 -11.10 -4.48 1.76
CA THR A 187 -9.94 -3.61 2.00
C THR A 187 -10.33 -2.44 2.92
N LEU A 188 -11.50 -1.81 2.69
CA LEU A 188 -12.04 -0.79 3.58
C LEU A 188 -12.22 -1.33 5.01
N LEU A 189 -12.83 -2.51 5.15
CA LEU A 189 -13.06 -3.17 6.43
C LEU A 189 -11.74 -3.40 7.16
N PHE A 190 -10.78 -4.06 6.50
CA PHE A 190 -9.48 -4.36 7.08
C PHE A 190 -8.77 -3.10 7.58
N PHE A 191 -8.62 -2.07 6.73
CA PHE A 191 -7.86 -0.88 7.11
C PHE A 191 -8.59 -0.01 8.14
N SER A 192 -9.92 -0.03 8.18
CA SER A 192 -10.70 0.64 9.22
C SER A 192 -10.41 0.03 10.59
N TYR A 193 -10.47 -1.30 10.69
CA TYR A 193 -10.12 -2.01 11.93
C TYR A 193 -8.62 -1.92 12.25
N TRP A 194 -7.75 -1.97 11.24
CA TRP A 194 -6.30 -1.86 11.43
C TRP A 194 -5.91 -0.51 12.04
N LEU A 195 -6.57 0.58 11.64
CA LEU A 195 -6.41 1.90 12.27
C LEU A 195 -7.07 1.96 13.65
N HIS A 196 -8.25 1.35 13.82
CA HIS A 196 -8.93 1.27 15.12
C HIS A 196 -8.07 0.59 16.20
N PHE A 197 -7.48 -0.57 15.89
CA PHE A 197 -6.60 -1.28 16.82
C PHE A 197 -5.25 -0.59 17.06
N GLN A 198 -4.91 0.43 16.27
CA GLN A 198 -3.83 1.38 16.58
C GLN A 198 -4.28 2.52 17.52
N GLN A 199 -5.44 2.38 18.16
CA GLN A 199 -6.04 3.36 19.07
C GLN A 199 -6.35 4.70 18.41
N MET A 200 -6.60 4.68 17.09
CA MET A 200 -7.03 5.86 16.36
C MET A 200 -8.53 6.08 16.59
N GLY A 201 -8.93 7.31 16.97
CA GLY A 201 -10.34 7.65 17.12
C GLY A 201 -11.09 7.71 15.77
N ASP A 202 -12.38 7.40 15.78
CA ASP A 202 -13.22 7.23 14.57
C ASP A 202 -13.08 8.37 13.55
N ASN A 203 -13.15 9.62 13.98
CA ASN A 203 -13.04 10.78 13.09
C ASN A 203 -11.62 10.93 12.49
N ARG A 204 -10.57 10.45 13.18
CA ARG A 204 -9.22 10.40 12.61
C ARG A 204 -9.08 9.24 11.62
N ILE A 205 -9.75 8.12 11.86
CA ILE A 205 -9.82 7.01 10.90
C ILE A 205 -10.43 7.51 9.60
N ILE A 206 -11.60 8.17 9.67
CA ILE A 206 -12.29 8.71 8.48
C ILE A 206 -11.42 9.73 7.72
N LYS A 207 -10.65 10.55 8.43
CA LYS A 207 -9.77 11.57 7.83
C LYS A 207 -8.37 11.05 7.52
N HIS A 208 -8.11 9.76 7.67
CA HIS A 208 -6.76 9.22 7.51
C HIS A 208 -6.32 9.31 6.04
N ASN A 209 -5.07 9.74 5.82
CA ASN A 209 -4.57 9.97 4.46
C ASN A 209 -4.59 8.73 3.57
N LEU A 210 -4.55 7.51 4.15
CA LEU A 210 -4.54 6.27 3.35
C LEU A 210 -5.70 6.18 2.37
N TRP A 211 -6.87 6.76 2.71
CA TRP A 211 -8.04 6.74 1.83
C TRP A 211 -7.83 7.53 0.54
N GLN A 212 -6.94 8.53 0.57
CA GLN A 212 -6.56 9.30 -0.62
C GLN A 212 -5.80 8.44 -1.66
N LEU A 213 -5.25 7.28 -1.27
CA LEU A 213 -4.71 6.32 -2.25
C LEU A 213 -5.78 5.84 -3.24
N PHE A 214 -7.05 5.88 -2.83
CA PHE A 214 -8.22 5.53 -3.63
C PHE A 214 -9.00 6.78 -4.10
N GLY A 215 -8.42 7.98 -3.95
CA GLY A 215 -9.04 9.23 -4.37
C GLY A 215 -10.22 9.65 -3.49
N LEU A 216 -10.38 9.03 -2.32
CA LEU A 216 -11.53 9.26 -1.43
C LEU A 216 -11.31 10.47 -0.53
N THR A 217 -12.33 11.32 -0.47
CA THR A 217 -12.47 12.36 0.54
C THR A 217 -13.01 11.78 1.87
N PRO A 218 -12.92 12.52 2.99
CA PRO A 218 -13.55 12.09 4.24
C PRO A 218 -15.06 11.84 4.14
N ASP A 219 -15.77 12.54 3.25
CA ASP A 219 -17.20 12.32 3.02
C ASP A 219 -17.43 11.00 2.27
N ASP A 220 -16.63 10.71 1.25
CA ASP A 220 -16.68 9.43 0.54
C ASP A 220 -16.42 8.27 1.50
N VAL A 221 -15.41 8.37 2.38
CA VAL A 221 -15.10 7.34 3.38
C VAL A 221 -16.28 7.11 4.33
N ARG A 222 -17.01 8.15 4.73
CA ARG A 222 -18.21 7.97 5.56
C ARG A 222 -19.30 7.21 4.81
N GLU A 223 -19.53 7.50 3.55
CA GLU A 223 -20.52 6.80 2.73
C GLU A 223 -20.14 5.33 2.50
N GLU A 224 -18.85 5.07 2.25
CA GLU A 224 -18.28 3.74 2.15
C GLU A 224 -18.47 2.93 3.45
N LEU A 225 -18.20 3.54 4.61
CA LEU A 225 -18.42 2.92 5.92
C LEU A 225 -19.89 2.64 6.20
N LYS A 226 -20.80 3.57 5.86
CA LYS A 226 -22.27 3.37 5.94
C LYS A 226 -22.73 2.25 5.01
N ARG A 227 -22.06 2.05 3.87
CA ARG A 227 -22.40 0.95 2.95
C ARG A 227 -22.07 -0.38 3.58
N ILE A 228 -20.87 -0.56 4.12
CA ILE A 228 -20.46 -1.83 4.73
C ILE A 228 -21.13 -2.09 6.10
N SER A 229 -21.63 -1.06 6.78
CA SER A 229 -22.39 -1.24 8.04
C SER A 229 -23.69 -2.03 7.85
N LYS A 230 -24.21 -2.13 6.62
CA LYS A 230 -25.38 -2.96 6.30
C LYS A 230 -25.14 -4.46 6.51
N LYS A 231 -23.88 -4.89 6.60
CA LYS A 231 -23.47 -6.28 6.84
C LYS A 231 -23.25 -6.60 8.32
N ASP A 232 -23.61 -5.67 9.21
CA ASP A 232 -23.41 -5.76 10.67
C ASP A 232 -21.94 -5.99 11.10
N TRP A 233 -20.98 -5.63 10.25
CA TRP A 233 -19.56 -5.65 10.58
C TRP A 233 -19.14 -4.48 11.47
N LEU A 234 -19.91 -3.39 11.46
CA LEU A 234 -19.74 -2.20 12.27
C LEU A 234 -21.04 -1.40 12.25
N ILE A 235 -21.24 -0.49 13.20
CA ILE A 235 -22.37 0.44 13.20
C ILE A 235 -21.83 1.86 13.07
N VAL A 236 -22.27 2.58 12.04
CA VAL A 236 -21.94 4.00 11.83
C VAL A 236 -23.08 4.87 12.30
N GLN A 237 -22.79 5.78 13.23
CA GLN A 237 -23.71 6.83 13.66
C GLN A 237 -23.07 8.19 13.36
N SER A 238 -23.74 9.02 12.58
CA SER A 238 -23.23 10.35 12.21
C SER A 238 -24.18 11.44 12.66
N ALA A 239 -23.63 12.47 13.31
CA ALA A 239 -24.35 13.67 13.71
C ALA A 239 -23.48 14.89 13.33
N ALA A 240 -23.96 15.70 12.38
CA ALA A 240 -23.18 16.77 11.75
C ALA A 240 -21.80 16.25 11.28
N ASP A 241 -20.70 16.88 11.69
CA ASP A 241 -19.34 16.50 11.30
C ASP A 241 -18.74 15.35 12.12
N VAL A 242 -19.44 14.88 13.15
CA VAL A 242 -18.96 13.86 14.07
C VAL A 242 -19.56 12.52 13.72
N THR A 243 -18.69 11.55 13.45
CA THR A 243 -19.05 10.15 13.29
C THR A 243 -18.54 9.34 14.48
N ARG A 244 -19.41 8.47 15.00
CA ARG A 244 -19.10 7.42 15.96
C ARG A 244 -19.25 6.07 15.26
N ILE A 245 -18.26 5.20 15.44
CA ILE A 245 -18.25 3.84 14.92
C ILE A 245 -18.31 2.89 16.12
N SER A 246 -19.29 1.99 16.12
CA SER A 246 -19.30 0.86 17.05
C SER A 246 -18.70 -0.34 16.34
N TRP A 247 -17.57 -0.81 16.84
CA TRP A 247 -16.79 -1.91 16.29
C TRP A 247 -17.29 -3.23 16.84
N ARG A 248 -17.54 -4.20 15.96
CA ARG A 248 -18.13 -5.51 16.29
C ARG A 248 -17.08 -6.57 16.55
N PHE A 249 -15.98 -6.52 15.80
CA PHE A 249 -14.87 -7.45 15.95
C PHE A 249 -13.90 -6.97 17.02
N ASN A 250 -13.37 -7.91 17.80
CA ASN A 250 -12.43 -7.63 18.90
C ASN A 250 -10.96 -7.79 18.49
N SER A 251 -10.71 -8.27 17.26
CA SER A 251 -9.38 -8.51 16.73
C SER A 251 -9.32 -8.33 15.21
N LEU A 252 -8.12 -8.18 14.66
CA LEU A 252 -7.92 -8.21 13.21
C LEU A 252 -8.03 -9.62 12.66
N GLU A 253 -7.78 -10.63 13.48
CA GLU A 253 -7.98 -12.04 13.15
C GLU A 253 -9.46 -12.30 12.79
N GLU A 254 -10.41 -11.84 13.59
CA GLU A 254 -11.85 -11.94 13.27
C GLU A 254 -12.21 -11.22 11.95
N VAL A 255 -11.57 -10.09 11.66
CA VAL A 255 -11.77 -9.36 10.40
C VAL A 255 -11.22 -10.17 9.21
N VAL A 256 -10.05 -10.79 9.39
CA VAL A 256 -9.44 -11.65 8.37
C VAL A 256 -10.32 -12.86 8.10
N ASP A 257 -10.91 -13.49 9.12
CA ASP A 257 -11.83 -14.62 8.95
C ASP A 257 -12.97 -14.24 8.00
N VAL A 258 -13.62 -13.09 8.24
CA VAL A 258 -14.66 -12.54 7.36
C VAL A 258 -14.18 -12.30 5.92
N ILE A 259 -12.96 -11.80 5.74
CA ILE A 259 -12.38 -11.56 4.41
C ILE A 259 -12.07 -12.87 3.68
N THR A 260 -11.77 -13.94 4.41
CA THR A 260 -11.42 -15.24 3.82
C THR A 260 -12.61 -16.17 3.59
N GLU A 261 -13.75 -15.88 4.22
CA GLU A 261 -15.02 -16.61 4.02
C GLU A 261 -15.87 -16.03 2.87
N SER A 262 -15.41 -14.96 2.22
CA SER A 262 -16.13 -14.21 1.18
C SER A 262 -16.16 -14.84 -0.21
#